data_AF-A0A838TBW4-F1
#
_entry.id   AF-A0A838TBW4-F1
#
_cell.length_a   1.000
_cell.length_b   1.000
_cell.length_c   1.000
_cell.angle_alpha   90.00
_cell.angle_beta   90.00
_cell.angle_gamma   90.00
#
_symmetry.space_group_name_H-M   'P 1'
#
loop_
_entity.id
_entity.type
_entity.pdbx_description
1 polymer ?
#
loop_
_entity_poly.entity_id
_entity_poly.type
_entity_poly.pdbx_seq_one_letter_code
_entity_poly.pdbx_strand_id
1 'polypeptide(L)'
;MRPVQIERHAFNESDSADNFFGGYFSTDLVPRQTTDFYVFYRQKDDNQPDLDPTNKIDPAGTWNGPAARFATIGARIRSKPDALNGWDYAAEFVYEFGDIYASELNSVRSDLSALALHVSGGYTAKSLSWKPRVGLEYDFASGDRNPADRESESFQNLFPSNHDKYGFMDEFGWRNIHDLRVQANAKPIKKLDLEFDFHAF
;
A
#
# COMPACT_ATOMS: atom_id res chain seq x y z
N MET A 1 1.77 6.25 -16.20
CA MET A 1 2.08 7.49 -15.46
C MET A 1 3.55 7.52 -15.14
N ARG A 2 4.08 8.72 -14.91
CA ARG A 2 5.42 8.93 -14.35
C ARG A 2 5.25 9.61 -13.00
N PRO A 3 5.90 9.12 -11.94
CA PRO A 3 5.96 9.84 -10.68
C PRO A 3 6.62 11.20 -10.87
N VAL A 4 6.38 12.10 -9.92
CA VAL A 4 7.04 13.41 -9.88
C VAL A 4 8.26 13.30 -8.99
N GLN A 5 9.42 13.68 -9.53
CA GLN A 5 10.65 13.77 -8.77
C GLN A 5 10.62 15.04 -7.91
N ILE A 6 10.96 14.91 -6.64
CA ILE A 6 11.18 16.07 -5.78
C ILE A 6 12.58 16.58 -6.05
N GLU A 7 12.67 17.78 -6.61
CA GLU A 7 13.96 18.43 -6.89
C GLU A 7 14.20 19.53 -5.88
N ARG A 8 15.40 19.58 -5.34
CA ARG A 8 15.73 20.55 -4.29
C ARG A 8 15.96 21.96 -4.82
N HIS A 9 16.54 22.05 -6.02
CA HIS A 9 17.05 23.29 -6.58
C HIS A 9 16.34 23.71 -7.88
N ALA A 10 15.30 22.98 -8.28
CA ALA A 10 14.48 23.27 -9.43
C ALA A 10 13.00 22.93 -9.13
N PHE A 11 12.12 23.26 -10.08
CA PHE A 11 10.74 22.82 -9.98
C PHE A 11 10.67 21.31 -10.15
N ASN A 12 9.80 20.66 -9.37
CA ASN A 12 9.55 19.24 -9.50
C ASN A 12 9.03 18.90 -10.91
N GLU A 13 9.71 17.96 -11.59
CA GLU A 13 9.34 17.47 -12.92
C GLU A 13 8.98 15.98 -12.90
N SER A 14 8.44 15.46 -14.01
CA SER A 14 8.17 14.03 -14.12
C SER A 14 9.47 13.24 -14.16
N ASP A 15 9.57 12.18 -13.36
CA ASP A 15 10.70 11.27 -13.39
C ASP A 15 10.64 10.42 -14.68
N SER A 16 11.58 10.64 -15.60
CA SER A 16 11.66 9.87 -16.84
C SER A 16 12.20 8.45 -16.62
N ALA A 17 12.91 8.23 -15.51
CA ALA A 17 13.52 6.97 -15.14
C ALA A 17 12.58 6.06 -14.33
N ASP A 18 11.46 6.56 -13.81
CA ASP A 18 10.41 5.76 -13.15
C ASP A 18 9.11 5.77 -13.96
N ASN A 19 8.82 4.65 -14.60
CA ASN A 19 7.65 4.46 -15.45
C ASN A 19 6.72 3.44 -14.79
N PHE A 20 5.47 3.84 -14.59
CA PHE A 20 4.42 2.97 -14.04
C PHE A 20 3.27 2.86 -15.02
N PHE A 21 2.86 1.65 -15.36
CA PHE A 21 1.71 1.42 -16.22
C PHE A 21 0.96 0.16 -15.83
N GLY A 22 -0.28 0.06 -16.29
CA GLY A 22 -1.09 -1.12 -16.04
C GLY A 22 -2.56 -0.85 -16.33
N GLY A 23 -3.38 -1.79 -15.88
CA GLY A 23 -4.82 -1.77 -16.08
C GLY A 23 -5.53 -2.35 -14.88
N TYR A 24 -6.77 -1.90 -14.68
CA TYR A 24 -7.66 -2.45 -13.69
C TYR A 24 -9.01 -2.75 -14.34
N PHE A 25 -9.69 -3.74 -13.79
CA PHE A 25 -11.01 -4.18 -14.22
C PHE A 25 -11.87 -4.42 -12.99
N SER A 26 -13.07 -3.83 -12.98
CA SER A 26 -14.04 -3.98 -11.90
C SER A 26 -15.30 -4.65 -12.42
N THR A 27 -15.85 -5.57 -11.63
CA THR A 27 -17.07 -6.29 -11.96
C THR A 27 -17.98 -6.46 -10.76
N ASP A 28 -19.28 -6.47 -11.06
CA ASP A 28 -20.38 -6.54 -10.10
C ASP A 28 -21.21 -7.82 -10.29
N LEU A 29 -20.65 -8.81 -10.99
CA LEU A 29 -21.30 -10.07 -11.36
C LEU A 29 -21.70 -10.92 -10.14
N VAL A 30 -20.94 -10.84 -9.05
CA VAL A 30 -21.30 -11.51 -7.79
C VAL A 30 -22.32 -10.64 -7.06
N PRO A 31 -23.52 -11.16 -6.72
CA PRO A 31 -24.51 -10.39 -5.99
C PRO A 31 -23.93 -9.82 -4.71
N ARG A 32 -24.23 -8.54 -4.42
CA ARG A 32 -23.82 -7.84 -3.18
C ARG A 32 -22.32 -7.61 -3.03
N GLN A 33 -21.51 -7.88 -4.05
CA GLN A 33 -20.07 -7.68 -4.04
C GLN A 33 -19.60 -6.94 -5.30
N THR A 34 -18.57 -6.11 -5.14
CA THR A 34 -17.74 -5.63 -6.24
C THR A 34 -16.41 -6.36 -6.17
N THR A 35 -15.93 -6.84 -7.32
CA THR A 35 -14.63 -7.50 -7.47
C THR A 35 -13.78 -6.70 -8.43
N ASP A 36 -12.60 -6.31 -7.98
CA ASP A 36 -11.60 -5.60 -8.74
C ASP A 36 -10.41 -6.53 -9.01
N PHE A 37 -9.87 -6.45 -10.21
CA PHE A 37 -8.62 -7.10 -10.61
C PHE A 37 -7.70 -6.03 -11.16
N TYR A 38 -6.41 -6.15 -10.91
CA TYR A 38 -5.43 -5.23 -11.48
C TYR A 38 -4.13 -5.92 -11.80
N VAL A 39 -3.46 -5.35 -12.80
CA VAL A 39 -2.09 -5.66 -13.15
C VAL A 39 -1.37 -4.34 -13.36
N PHE A 40 -0.25 -4.18 -12.66
CA PHE A 40 0.63 -3.05 -12.78
C PHE A 40 2.04 -3.53 -13.10
N TYR A 41 2.81 -2.66 -13.72
CA TYR A 41 4.22 -2.86 -13.96
C TYR A 41 4.94 -1.56 -13.69
N ARG A 42 6.03 -1.66 -12.92
CA ARG A 42 6.93 -0.58 -12.62
C ARG A 42 8.29 -0.87 -13.22
N GLN A 43 8.83 0.11 -13.93
CA GLN A 43 10.20 0.14 -14.40
C GLN A 43 10.86 1.40 -13.90
N LYS A 44 11.76 1.23 -12.93
CA LYS A 44 12.67 2.24 -12.45
C LYS A 44 14.09 1.88 -12.86
N ASP A 45 14.74 2.76 -13.61
CA ASP A 45 16.05 2.49 -14.21
C ASP A 45 17.21 3.15 -13.45
N ASP A 46 16.93 4.05 -12.50
CA ASP A 46 17.92 4.80 -11.74
C ASP A 46 17.71 4.74 -10.23
N ASN A 47 18.72 5.23 -9.50
CA ASN A 47 18.67 5.45 -8.07
C ASN A 47 18.85 6.94 -7.83
N GLN A 48 17.82 7.64 -7.35
CA GLN A 48 17.86 9.09 -7.33
C GLN A 48 18.34 9.68 -5.99
N PRO A 49 19.36 10.56 -5.99
CA PRO A 49 20.05 10.99 -4.77
C PRO A 49 19.57 12.31 -4.13
N ASP A 50 18.57 13.02 -4.66
CA ASP A 50 18.48 14.47 -4.40
C ASP A 50 17.60 14.93 -3.20
N LEU A 51 17.91 14.45 -1.98
CA LEU A 51 17.34 14.97 -0.73
C LEU A 51 18.37 15.10 0.43
N ASP A 52 19.21 16.16 0.50
CA ASP A 52 19.75 16.63 1.81
C ASP A 52 20.40 18.06 1.83
N PRO A 53 19.94 19.01 2.68
CA PRO A 53 20.64 20.26 3.05
C PRO A 53 21.78 20.20 4.08
N THR A 54 21.99 19.08 4.76
CA THR A 54 23.06 18.87 5.75
C THR A 54 24.06 17.76 5.37
N ASN A 55 23.69 16.95 4.37
CA ASN A 55 24.43 16.05 3.49
C ASN A 55 25.58 15.25 4.11
N LYS A 56 25.35 14.56 5.24
CA LYS A 56 26.22 13.44 5.64
C LYS A 56 25.79 12.19 4.89
N ILE A 57 26.30 12.09 3.67
CA ILE A 57 26.27 10.94 2.76
C ILE A 57 26.76 9.68 3.49
N ASP A 58 25.92 8.65 3.59
CA ASP A 58 26.41 7.27 3.68
C ASP A 58 27.30 7.01 2.46
N PRO A 59 28.50 6.42 2.55
CA PRO A 59 29.27 5.96 1.39
C PRO A 59 28.50 5.11 0.36
N ALA A 60 27.33 4.56 0.70
CA ALA A 60 26.37 3.88 -0.19
C ALA A 60 25.12 4.72 -0.56
N GLY A 61 25.13 6.02 -0.22
CA GLY A 61 24.04 6.99 -0.21
C GLY A 61 22.93 6.84 -1.24
N THR A 62 21.73 6.45 -0.80
CA THR A 62 20.52 6.77 -1.56
C THR A 62 19.23 6.73 -0.77
N TRP A 63 18.38 7.72 -1.01
CA TRP A 63 16.98 7.74 -0.57
C TRP A 63 16.07 8.16 -1.72
N ASN A 64 16.09 7.32 -2.75
CA ASN A 64 14.94 6.88 -3.51
C ASN A 64 15.02 5.36 -3.60
N GLY A 65 13.88 4.67 -3.75
CA GLY A 65 13.90 3.21 -3.91
C GLY A 65 14.82 2.80 -5.08
N PRO A 66 15.49 1.65 -5.00
CA PRO A 66 16.45 1.22 -6.01
C PRO A 66 15.79 1.07 -7.39
N ALA A 67 16.63 0.96 -8.42
CA ALA A 67 16.18 0.48 -9.72
C ALA A 67 15.41 -0.84 -9.53
N ALA A 68 14.32 -0.99 -10.28
CA ALA A 68 13.37 -2.07 -10.11
C ALA A 68 12.58 -2.31 -11.39
N ARG A 69 12.30 -3.57 -11.71
CA ARG A 69 11.50 -3.98 -12.86
C ARG A 69 10.60 -5.12 -12.45
N PHE A 70 9.39 -4.81 -12.05
CA PHE A 70 8.48 -5.82 -11.53
C PHE A 70 7.03 -5.57 -11.92
N ALA A 71 6.29 -6.68 -11.98
CA ALA A 71 4.86 -6.67 -12.12
C ALA A 71 4.21 -6.88 -10.75
N THR A 72 3.08 -6.20 -10.55
CA THR A 72 2.17 -6.38 -9.42
C THR A 72 0.86 -6.90 -9.98
N ILE A 73 0.40 -8.03 -9.49
CA ILE A 73 -0.94 -8.55 -9.78
C ILE A 73 -1.74 -8.58 -8.49
N GLY A 74 -3.03 -8.27 -8.58
CA GLY A 74 -3.87 -8.34 -7.40
C GLY A 74 -5.35 -8.41 -7.71
N ALA A 75 -6.09 -8.79 -6.68
CA ALA A 75 -7.53 -8.83 -6.69
C ALA A 75 -8.06 -8.30 -5.37
N ARG A 76 -9.13 -7.52 -5.46
CA ARG A 76 -9.84 -6.99 -4.31
C ARG A 76 -11.31 -7.34 -4.40
N ILE A 77 -11.91 -7.68 -3.28
CA ILE A 77 -13.35 -7.84 -3.14
C ILE A 77 -13.85 -6.90 -2.04
N ARG A 78 -15.05 -6.36 -2.24
CA ARG A 78 -15.76 -5.59 -1.21
C ARG A 78 -17.25 -5.78 -1.30
N SER A 79 -17.92 -5.82 -0.16
CA SER A 79 -19.38 -5.76 -0.13
C SER A 79 -19.89 -4.46 -0.72
N LYS A 80 -20.98 -4.50 -1.50
CA LYS A 80 -21.66 -3.30 -1.97
C LYS A 80 -22.28 -2.54 -0.78
N PRO A 81 -22.33 -1.20 -0.83
CA PRO A 81 -22.97 -0.41 0.22
C PRO A 81 -24.38 -0.93 0.53
N ASP A 82 -24.67 -1.09 1.82
CA ASP A 82 -25.95 -1.54 2.35
C ASP A 82 -26.44 -2.94 1.93
N ALA A 83 -25.68 -3.68 1.13
CA ALA A 83 -26.13 -4.95 0.56
C ALA A 83 -26.26 -6.09 1.59
N LEU A 84 -25.63 -5.95 2.77
CA LEU A 84 -25.60 -6.96 3.84
C LEU A 84 -26.20 -6.44 5.16
N ASN A 85 -27.15 -5.50 5.09
CA ASN A 85 -27.95 -5.04 6.25
C ASN A 85 -27.12 -4.64 7.49
N GLY A 86 -26.08 -3.83 7.28
CA GLY A 86 -25.23 -3.33 8.36
C GLY A 86 -23.83 -3.95 8.35
N TRP A 87 -23.70 -5.16 7.82
CA TRP A 87 -22.40 -5.78 7.63
C TRP A 87 -21.69 -5.23 6.40
N ASP A 88 -20.38 -5.12 6.50
CA ASP A 88 -19.47 -4.81 5.41
C ASP A 88 -18.21 -5.67 5.50
N TYR A 89 -17.57 -5.91 4.37
CA TYR A 89 -16.26 -6.55 4.30
C TYR A 89 -15.46 -6.05 3.10
N ALA A 90 -14.15 -6.16 3.22
CA ALA A 90 -13.22 -6.08 2.11
C ALA A 90 -12.10 -7.10 2.29
N ALA A 91 -11.55 -7.58 1.18
CA ALA A 91 -10.32 -8.34 1.19
C ALA A 91 -9.53 -8.02 -0.09
N GLU A 92 -8.21 -7.95 0.02
CA GLU A 92 -7.31 -7.71 -1.09
C GLU A 92 -6.09 -8.60 -0.96
N PHE A 93 -5.70 -9.23 -2.06
CA PHE A 93 -4.48 -10.00 -2.17
C PHE A 93 -3.64 -9.44 -3.31
N VAL A 94 -2.35 -9.30 -3.05
CA VAL A 94 -1.38 -8.71 -3.97
C VAL A 94 -0.16 -9.61 -4.03
N TYR A 95 0.37 -9.78 -5.23
CA TYR A 95 1.61 -10.49 -5.46
C TYR A 95 2.50 -9.71 -6.42
N GLU A 96 3.78 -9.60 -6.07
CA GLU A 96 4.79 -8.89 -6.84
C GLU A 96 5.89 -9.84 -7.27
N PHE A 97 6.29 -9.72 -8.52
CA PHE A 97 7.36 -10.53 -9.10
C PHE A 97 8.16 -9.78 -10.15
N GLY A 98 9.46 -10.03 -10.21
CA GLY A 98 10.37 -9.38 -11.14
C GLY A 98 11.74 -9.18 -10.50
N ASP A 99 12.33 -8.02 -10.73
CA ASP A 99 13.69 -7.71 -10.29
C ASP A 99 13.73 -6.45 -9.42
N ILE A 100 14.50 -6.51 -8.35
CA ILE A 100 14.97 -5.34 -7.59
C ILE A 100 16.49 -5.33 -7.64
N TYR A 101 17.09 -4.14 -7.69
CA TYR A 101 18.53 -3.97 -7.75
C TYR A 101 19.03 -3.37 -6.43
N ALA A 102 20.31 -3.54 -6.11
CA ALA A 102 20.90 -2.95 -4.90
C ALA A 102 20.94 -1.41 -4.97
N SER A 103 21.13 -0.86 -6.18
CA SER A 103 21.10 0.57 -6.45
C SER A 103 20.57 0.85 -7.85
N GLU A 104 21.38 0.59 -8.88
CA GLU A 104 21.10 0.85 -10.30
C GLU A 104 20.99 -0.46 -11.09
N LEU A 105 20.56 -0.40 -12.36
CA LEU A 105 20.38 -1.59 -13.21
C LEU A 105 21.64 -2.47 -13.42
N ASN A 106 22.83 -1.89 -13.27
CA ASN A 106 24.10 -2.63 -13.37
C ASN A 106 24.58 -3.20 -12.03
N SER A 107 23.87 -2.91 -10.93
CA SER A 107 24.22 -3.40 -9.59
C SER A 107 23.72 -4.83 -9.36
N VAL A 108 23.96 -5.36 -8.16
CA VAL A 108 23.50 -6.71 -7.79
C VAL A 108 21.98 -6.76 -7.91
N ARG A 109 21.49 -7.74 -8.67
CA ARG A 109 20.07 -8.03 -8.84
C ARG A 109 19.61 -9.06 -7.82
N SER A 110 18.42 -8.84 -7.27
CA SER A 110 17.65 -9.80 -6.51
C SER A 110 16.32 -10.09 -7.21
N ASP A 111 15.90 -11.34 -7.19
CA ASP A 111 14.63 -11.78 -7.76
C ASP A 111 13.51 -11.47 -6.74
N LEU A 112 12.57 -10.60 -7.11
CA LEU A 112 11.43 -10.19 -6.28
C LEU A 112 10.34 -11.27 -6.31
N SER A 113 9.88 -11.64 -5.13
CA SER A 113 8.74 -12.53 -4.90
C SER A 113 8.09 -12.14 -3.57
N ALA A 114 7.18 -11.19 -3.61
CA ALA A 114 6.58 -10.62 -2.41
C ALA A 114 5.05 -10.66 -2.48
N LEU A 115 4.40 -10.70 -1.31
CA LEU A 115 2.95 -10.72 -1.23
C LEU A 115 2.44 -9.78 -0.13
N ALA A 116 1.24 -9.28 -0.34
CA ALA A 116 0.51 -8.53 0.66
C ALA A 116 -0.96 -8.96 0.71
N LEU A 117 -1.56 -8.83 1.88
CA LEU A 117 -2.93 -9.20 2.18
C LEU A 117 -3.56 -8.13 3.05
N HIS A 118 -4.78 -7.74 2.71
CA HIS A 118 -5.66 -6.94 3.54
C HIS A 118 -6.98 -7.70 3.71
N VAL A 119 -7.48 -7.79 4.94
CA VAL A 119 -8.82 -8.32 5.22
C VAL A 119 -9.47 -7.46 6.28
N SER A 120 -10.68 -6.97 5.99
CA SER A 120 -11.46 -6.19 6.94
C SER A 120 -12.92 -6.55 6.90
N GLY A 121 -13.59 -6.32 8.03
CA GLY A 121 -15.03 -6.48 8.15
C GLY A 121 -15.59 -5.74 9.34
N GLY A 122 -16.85 -5.35 9.26
CA GLY A 122 -17.49 -4.59 10.32
C GLY A 122 -19.00 -4.70 10.31
N TYR A 123 -19.60 -4.19 11.38
CA TYR A 123 -21.04 -4.10 11.54
C TYR A 123 -21.44 -2.71 11.99
N THR A 124 -22.37 -2.11 11.26
CA THR A 124 -23.01 -0.83 11.56
C THR A 124 -24.44 -1.06 12.05
N ALA A 125 -24.75 -0.65 13.28
CA ALA A 125 -26.08 -0.73 13.86
C ALA A 125 -26.99 0.39 13.32
N LYS A 126 -27.54 0.19 12.12
CA LYS A 126 -28.33 1.20 11.37
C LYS A 126 -29.64 1.62 12.01
N SER A 127 -30.22 0.78 12.88
CA SER A 127 -31.46 1.07 13.60
C SER A 127 -31.27 2.16 14.66
N LEU A 128 -30.04 2.44 15.07
CA LEU A 128 -29.73 3.45 16.06
C LEU A 128 -29.48 4.80 15.38
N SER A 129 -30.01 5.88 15.98
CA SER A 129 -29.87 7.25 15.45
C SER A 129 -28.42 7.73 15.32
N TRP A 130 -27.53 7.16 16.13
CA TRP A 130 -26.10 7.47 16.19
C TRP A 130 -25.20 6.50 15.40
N LYS A 131 -25.82 5.51 14.72
CA LYS A 131 -25.20 4.57 13.77
C LYS A 131 -23.80 4.07 14.16
N PRO A 132 -23.60 3.50 15.36
CA PRO A 132 -22.29 3.01 15.75
C PRO A 132 -21.85 1.87 14.83
N ARG A 133 -20.56 1.86 14.48
CA ARG A 133 -19.90 0.76 13.78
C ARG A 133 -18.74 0.24 14.62
N VAL A 134 -18.58 -1.08 14.60
CA VAL A 134 -17.34 -1.74 15.05
C VAL A 134 -16.77 -2.51 13.87
N GLY A 135 -15.45 -2.50 13.73
CA GLY A 135 -14.73 -3.15 12.65
C GLY A 135 -13.45 -3.81 13.15
N LEU A 136 -13.04 -4.84 12.42
CA LEU A 136 -11.75 -5.50 12.58
C LEU A 136 -11.07 -5.53 11.21
N GLU A 137 -9.77 -5.30 11.22
CA GLU A 137 -8.93 -5.25 10.03
C GLU A 137 -7.60 -5.92 10.32
N TYR A 138 -7.08 -6.64 9.34
CA TYR A 138 -5.78 -7.28 9.39
C TYR A 138 -5.04 -7.02 8.09
N ASP A 139 -3.86 -6.43 8.21
CA ASP A 139 -2.96 -6.13 7.11
C ASP A 139 -1.66 -6.91 7.28
N PHE A 140 -1.20 -7.50 6.19
CA PHE A 140 0.05 -8.22 6.12
C PHE A 140 0.80 -7.82 4.87
N ALA A 141 2.10 -7.62 4.98
CA ALA A 141 3.00 -7.49 3.85
C ALA A 141 4.30 -8.23 4.15
N SER A 142 4.75 -9.05 3.22
CA SER A 142 5.95 -9.84 3.39
C SER A 142 7.20 -8.95 3.54
N GLY A 143 8.17 -9.47 4.27
CA GLY A 143 9.50 -8.92 4.45
C GLY A 143 10.55 -9.94 4.03
N ASP A 144 11.74 -9.45 3.72
CA ASP A 144 12.89 -10.26 3.31
C ASP A 144 13.55 -10.92 4.52
N ARG A 145 13.62 -12.26 4.50
CA ARG A 145 14.21 -13.05 5.58
C ARG A 145 15.73 -13.08 5.52
N ASN A 146 16.31 -12.90 4.33
CA ASN A 146 17.75 -13.03 4.13
C ASN A 146 18.24 -12.13 2.98
N PRO A 147 18.75 -10.93 3.28
CA PRO A 147 19.17 -9.98 2.25
C PRO A 147 20.43 -10.40 1.47
N ALA A 148 21.01 -11.57 1.74
CA ALA A 148 22.26 -12.04 1.14
C ALA A 148 22.09 -13.17 0.12
N ASP A 149 20.87 -13.69 -0.13
CA ASP A 149 20.64 -14.82 -1.05
C ASP A 149 20.17 -14.43 -2.46
N ARG A 150 20.07 -13.13 -2.74
CA ARG A 150 19.56 -12.57 -4.01
C ARG A 150 18.09 -12.88 -4.25
N GLU A 151 17.33 -13.19 -3.22
CA GLU A 151 15.88 -13.16 -3.23
C GLU A 151 15.42 -11.87 -2.53
N SER A 152 14.30 -11.31 -2.96
CA SER A 152 13.66 -10.21 -2.25
C SER A 152 12.21 -10.58 -1.97
N GLU A 153 11.91 -10.87 -0.71
CA GLU A 153 10.55 -11.18 -0.27
C GLU A 153 9.84 -9.93 0.31
N SER A 154 10.49 -8.76 0.26
CA SER A 154 9.93 -7.51 0.79
C SER A 154 8.95 -6.87 -0.20
N PHE A 155 7.69 -6.74 0.21
CA PHE A 155 6.66 -6.11 -0.60
C PHE A 155 6.94 -4.61 -0.84
N GLN A 156 6.68 -4.13 -2.05
CA GLN A 156 6.87 -2.75 -2.46
C GLN A 156 5.53 -2.01 -2.42
N ASN A 157 5.34 -1.19 -1.39
CA ASN A 157 4.16 -0.33 -1.29
C ASN A 157 4.24 0.81 -2.33
N LEU A 158 3.83 0.53 -3.58
CA LEU A 158 4.00 1.33 -4.81
C LEU A 158 3.94 2.87 -4.60
N PHE A 159 2.74 3.46 -4.66
CA PHE A 159 2.51 4.91 -4.49
C PHE A 159 1.36 5.12 -3.49
N PRO A 160 1.62 4.98 -2.19
CA PRO A 160 0.56 4.90 -1.20
C PRO A 160 0.10 6.25 -0.66
N SER A 161 -1.11 6.24 -0.09
CA SER A 161 -1.58 7.21 0.89
C SER A 161 -1.74 6.48 2.22
N ASN A 162 -0.66 6.33 3.01
CA ASN A 162 -0.65 5.51 4.23
C ASN A 162 -1.41 6.14 5.42
N HIS A 163 -1.57 7.47 5.41
CA HIS A 163 -2.04 8.28 6.53
C HIS A 163 -3.37 7.83 7.16
N ASP A 164 -4.31 7.34 6.36
CA ASP A 164 -5.62 6.87 6.83
C ASP A 164 -5.72 5.34 6.94
N LYS A 165 -4.62 4.62 6.69
CA LYS A 165 -4.58 3.15 6.64
C LYS A 165 -3.81 2.53 7.79
N TYR A 166 -2.57 2.97 8.03
CA TYR A 166 -1.66 2.35 9.02
C TYR A 166 -1.43 3.24 10.26
N GLY A 167 -2.44 4.07 10.57
CA GLY A 167 -2.42 5.04 11.64
C GLY A 167 -1.97 6.44 11.20
N PHE A 168 -2.61 7.46 11.77
CA PHE A 168 -2.40 8.88 11.48
C PHE A 168 -0.99 9.41 11.77
N MET A 169 -0.14 8.59 12.38
CA MET A 169 1.25 8.95 12.68
C MET A 169 2.22 8.71 11.51
N ASP A 170 1.78 8.01 10.44
CA ASP A 170 2.59 7.72 9.25
C ASP A 170 3.90 6.95 9.50
N GLU A 171 3.99 6.22 10.62
CA GLU A 171 5.22 5.51 11.01
C GLU A 171 5.41 4.20 10.20
N PHE A 172 4.34 3.70 9.58
CA PHE A 172 4.33 2.39 8.93
C PHE A 172 3.85 2.47 7.47
N GLY A 173 4.46 1.65 6.63
CA GLY A 173 3.96 1.35 5.29
C GLY A 173 3.63 -0.13 5.18
N TRP A 174 2.88 -0.52 4.15
CA TRP A 174 2.53 -1.91 3.88
C TRP A 174 3.74 -2.72 3.40
N ARG A 175 4.75 -2.94 4.26
CA ARG A 175 5.99 -3.67 3.94
C ARG A 175 6.58 -4.25 5.22
N ASN A 176 6.81 -5.57 5.23
CA ASN A 176 7.32 -6.28 6.41
C ASN A 176 6.49 -6.00 7.67
N ILE A 177 5.17 -6.16 7.55
CA ILE A 177 4.24 -5.87 8.65
C ILE A 177 3.24 -7.00 8.86
N HIS A 178 2.81 -7.11 10.12
CA HIS A 178 1.53 -7.64 10.54
C HIS A 178 0.85 -6.51 11.30
N ASP A 179 -0.37 -6.14 10.96
CA ASP A 179 -1.13 -5.11 11.69
C ASP A 179 -2.53 -5.63 11.95
N LEU A 180 -2.92 -5.68 13.23
CA LEU A 180 -4.29 -5.91 13.64
C LEU A 180 -4.91 -4.58 14.08
N ARG A 181 -5.92 -4.13 13.34
CA ARG A 181 -6.67 -2.92 13.65
C ARG A 181 -8.06 -3.23 14.18
N VAL A 182 -8.41 -2.62 15.32
CA VAL A 182 -9.78 -2.55 15.82
C VAL A 182 -10.29 -1.11 15.65
N GLN A 183 -11.40 -0.97 14.96
CA GLN A 183 -12.02 0.34 14.70
C GLN A 183 -13.39 0.42 15.37
N ALA A 184 -13.69 1.58 15.96
CA ALA A 184 -15.04 1.95 16.36
C ALA A 184 -15.36 3.35 15.83
N ASN A 185 -16.53 3.52 15.22
CA ASN A 185 -17.01 4.83 14.81
C ASN A 185 -18.46 5.06 15.27
N ALA A 186 -18.80 6.33 15.46
CA ALA A 186 -20.14 6.71 15.86
C ALA A 186 -20.44 8.16 15.49
N LYS A 187 -21.73 8.47 15.31
CA LYS A 187 -22.22 9.84 15.14
C LYS A 187 -23.20 10.20 16.26
N PRO A 188 -22.73 10.45 17.51
CA PRO A 188 -23.61 10.66 18.66
C PRO A 188 -24.65 11.76 18.42
N ILE A 189 -24.25 12.80 17.69
CA ILE A 189 -25.12 13.87 17.18
C ILE A 189 -24.72 14.18 15.73
N LYS A 190 -25.62 14.80 14.96
CA LYS A 190 -25.43 15.08 13.52
C LYS A 190 -24.15 15.86 13.15
N LYS A 191 -23.57 16.60 14.09
CA LYS A 191 -22.39 17.47 13.88
C LYS A 191 -21.10 16.91 14.48
N LEU A 192 -21.12 15.70 15.02
CA LEU A 192 -19.97 15.08 15.67
C LEU A 192 -19.76 13.68 15.11
N ASP A 193 -18.62 13.48 14.46
CA ASP A 193 -18.11 12.17 14.06
C ASP A 193 -17.00 11.80 15.05
N LEU A 194 -17.15 10.63 15.68
CA LEU A 194 -16.12 10.04 16.54
C LEU A 194 -15.58 8.80 15.87
N GLU A 195 -14.26 8.70 15.88
CA GLU A 195 -13.51 7.54 15.39
C GLU A 195 -12.46 7.18 16.44
N PHE A 196 -12.34 5.89 16.69
CA PHE A 196 -11.32 5.29 17.53
C PHE A 196 -10.69 4.16 16.75
N ASP A 197 -9.37 4.20 16.65
CA ASP A 197 -8.55 3.17 16.03
C ASP A 197 -7.49 2.70 17.00
N PHE A 198 -7.35 1.39 17.09
CA PHE A 198 -6.26 0.74 17.81
C PHE A 198 -5.56 -0.20 16.85
N HIS A 199 -4.24 0.00 16.69
CA HIS A 199 -3.36 -0.83 15.86
C HIS A 199 -2.41 -1.63 16.74
N ALA A 200 -2.14 -2.86 16.35
CA ALA A 200 -1.18 -3.74 17.00
C ALA A 200 -0.25 -4.37 15.95
N PHE A 201 1.03 -4.01 16.02
CA PHE A 201 2.10 -4.43 15.13
C PHE A 201 2.99 -5.52 15.76
#